data_AF-A0A9W7YY05-F1
#
_entry.id   AF-A0A9W7YY05-F1
#
_cell.length_a   1.000
_cell.length_b   1.000
_cell.length_c   1.000
_cell.angle_alpha   90.00
_cell.angle_beta   90.00
_cell.angle_gamma   90.00
#
_symmetry.space_group_name_H-M   'P 1'
#
loop_
_entity.id
_entity.type
_entity.pdbx_description
1 polymer ?
#
loop_
_entity_poly.entity_id
_entity_poly.type
_entity_poly.pdbx_seq_one_letter_code
_entity_poly.pdbx_strand_id
1 'polypeptide(L)'
;ELGIEPEEKEAPTFPLADIPNDELTDEQKQEKRKQVLLRASHEARERARVEREKEKVRQDELAKQDEDRRLNHFDEWLADLKAQRDGVIARVEDRRTHRKELNDRRSHASQVRMRNIADLAATETTNSTGNKRRRRGDQDDEFGAEDADWNIYRDISKEEEADEDEEDEAELEKYNRRLALYAPDYLASLDRNSRSKIENTTMYRFTDGCEEAILEKSAMPQKPDNATIIARAAREYQLHLNVERIRVPEIIFRPGLIGLDQAGLLETIDGILRQTGNRMSLINNVFVTGGGFSGVTGILERLQRDIQSIAPTGTPITVRRAVDPLRDAWRGAALWSMNEAEAFKASCITRQDYLEHGGEYLREHGMSNRYSFIPRQNNSDSS
;
A
#
# COMPACT_ATOMS: atom_id res chain seq x y z
N GLU A 1 50.02 25.07 -10.76
CA GLU A 1 50.56 26.41 -10.47
C GLU A 1 49.69 27.48 -11.10
N LEU A 2 48.81 28.07 -10.30
CA LEU A 2 48.26 29.41 -10.50
C LEU A 2 48.36 30.05 -9.12
N GLY A 3 49.47 30.78 -8.93
CA GLY A 3 49.80 31.47 -7.69
C GLY A 3 48.82 32.62 -7.49
N ILE A 4 47.82 32.38 -6.65
CA ILE A 4 47.12 33.44 -5.94
C ILE A 4 47.79 33.43 -4.56
N GLU A 5 48.81 34.27 -4.41
CA GLU A 5 49.28 34.63 -3.07
C GLU A 5 48.05 35.14 -2.29
N PRO A 6 47.83 34.67 -1.05
CA PRO A 6 46.76 35.22 -0.25
C PRO A 6 47.08 36.68 0.00
N GLU A 7 46.35 37.60 -0.65
CA GLU A 7 46.30 38.99 -0.21
C GLU A 7 45.87 38.96 1.27
N GLU A 8 46.82 39.17 2.16
CA GLU A 8 46.56 39.53 3.55
C GLU A 8 45.80 40.85 3.52
N LYS A 9 44.46 40.75 3.47
CA LYS A 9 43.60 41.90 3.69
C LYS A 9 43.92 42.41 5.09
N GLU A 10 44.64 43.53 5.16
CA GLU A 10 44.97 44.21 6.41
C GLU A 10 43.70 44.34 7.26
N ALA A 11 43.79 43.94 8.53
CA ALA A 11 42.66 43.98 9.44
C ALA A 11 42.05 45.40 9.46
N PRO A 12 40.73 45.54 9.32
CA PRO A 12 40.10 46.85 9.31
C PRO A 12 40.43 47.59 10.61
N THR A 13 41.09 48.74 10.50
CA THR A 13 41.46 49.59 11.64
C THR A 13 40.29 50.52 11.97
N PHE A 14 39.93 50.60 13.26
CA PHE A 14 38.78 51.38 13.74
C PHE A 14 39.21 52.54 14.67
N PRO A 15 39.93 53.56 14.15
CA PRO A 15 40.62 54.55 14.97
C PRO A 15 39.70 55.48 15.79
N LEU A 16 38.43 55.67 15.40
CA LEU A 16 37.48 56.52 16.16
C LEU A 16 36.70 55.74 17.23
N ALA A 17 36.83 54.41 17.30
CA ALA A 17 36.08 53.59 18.25
C ALA A 17 36.56 53.75 19.71
N ASP A 18 37.84 54.05 19.92
CA ASP A 18 38.50 54.06 21.24
C ASP A 18 38.63 55.46 21.88
N ILE A 19 38.22 56.53 21.20
CA ILE A 19 38.28 57.93 21.70
C ILE A 19 37.05 58.24 22.57
N PRO A 20 37.19 58.80 23.79
CA PRO A 20 36.05 59.20 24.64
C PRO A 20 35.09 60.18 23.93
N ASN A 21 33.79 60.08 24.22
CA ASN A 21 32.73 60.83 23.52
C ASN A 21 32.80 62.36 23.70
N ASP A 22 33.56 62.83 24.68
CA ASP A 22 33.64 64.24 25.09
C ASP A 22 34.58 65.08 24.19
N GLU A 23 35.35 64.43 23.30
CA GLU A 23 36.31 65.07 22.39
C GLU A 23 35.86 65.09 20.92
N LEU A 24 34.63 64.64 20.61
CA LEU A 24 34.15 64.38 19.25
C LEU A 24 33.04 65.36 18.82
N THR A 25 33.11 65.89 17.60
CA THR A 25 32.00 66.63 16.96
C THR A 25 30.83 65.71 16.63
N ASP A 26 29.62 66.26 16.49
CA ASP A 26 28.40 65.44 16.30
C ASP A 26 28.39 64.59 15.02
N GLU A 27 29.11 65.00 13.97
CA GLU A 27 29.37 64.20 12.77
C GLU A 27 30.32 63.01 13.06
N GLN A 28 31.36 63.23 13.86
CA GLN A 28 32.32 62.20 14.25
C GLN A 28 31.70 61.17 15.23
N LYS A 29 30.70 61.55 16.01
CA LYS A 29 29.89 60.63 16.83
C LYS A 29 29.06 59.66 15.97
N GLN A 30 28.55 60.10 14.82
CA GLN A 30 27.82 59.23 13.89
C GLN A 30 28.75 58.24 13.17
N GLU A 31 29.94 58.69 12.74
CA GLU A 31 30.95 57.81 12.16
C GLU A 31 31.51 56.81 13.18
N LYS A 32 31.71 57.23 14.43
CA LYS A 32 32.04 56.33 15.55
C LYS A 32 31.00 55.23 15.72
N ARG A 33 29.70 55.53 15.70
CA ARG A 33 28.64 54.51 15.77
C ARG A 33 28.72 53.51 14.62
N LYS A 34 28.99 53.97 13.39
CA LYS A 34 29.18 53.10 12.22
C LYS A 34 30.44 52.23 12.34
N GLN A 35 31.55 52.79 12.81
CA GLN A 35 32.80 52.05 13.01
C GLN A 35 32.69 51.03 14.14
N VAL A 36 31.98 51.34 15.23
CA VAL A 36 31.70 50.40 16.33
C VAL A 36 30.83 49.24 15.84
N LEU A 37 29.81 49.51 15.01
CA LEU A 37 28.96 48.45 14.43
C LEU A 37 29.74 47.56 13.44
N LEU A 38 30.58 48.14 12.59
CA LEU A 38 31.44 47.39 11.67
C LEU A 38 32.48 46.55 12.41
N ARG A 39 33.06 47.08 13.49
CA ARG A 39 33.97 46.34 14.40
C ARG A 39 33.27 45.17 15.06
N ALA A 40 32.09 45.39 15.64
CA ALA A 40 31.29 44.32 16.24
C ALA A 40 30.91 43.23 15.22
N SER A 41 30.57 43.62 13.99
CA SER A 41 30.24 42.67 12.90
C SER A 41 31.47 41.89 12.42
N HIS A 42 32.64 42.51 12.36
CA HIS A 42 33.90 41.86 12.01
C HIS A 42 34.37 40.92 13.12
N GLU A 43 34.35 41.36 14.38
CA GLU A 43 34.69 40.53 15.54
C GLU A 43 33.75 39.30 15.67
N ALA A 44 32.46 39.44 15.35
CA ALA A 44 31.53 38.31 15.31
C ALA A 44 31.87 37.30 14.20
N ARG A 45 32.26 37.76 13.00
CA ARG A 45 32.71 36.88 11.91
C ARG A 45 34.01 36.16 12.23
N GLU A 46 34.97 36.84 12.86
CA GLU A 46 36.23 36.25 13.30
C GLU A 46 36.02 35.20 14.39
N ARG A 47 35.16 35.48 15.38
CA ARG A 47 34.78 34.48 16.40
C ARG A 47 34.12 33.26 15.76
N ALA A 48 33.18 33.45 14.83
CA ALA A 48 32.55 32.35 14.09
C ALA A 48 33.55 31.56 13.23
N ARG A 49 34.55 32.24 12.63
CA ARG A 49 35.61 31.57 11.85
C ARG A 49 36.52 30.72 12.74
N VAL A 50 36.97 31.29 13.86
CA VAL A 50 37.80 30.59 14.86
C VAL A 50 37.05 29.42 15.47
N GLU A 51 35.75 29.57 15.76
CA GLU A 51 34.92 28.49 16.28
C GLU A 51 34.75 27.35 15.26
N ARG A 52 34.47 27.68 13.99
CA ARG A 52 34.42 26.68 12.91
C ARG A 52 35.75 25.97 12.69
N GLU A 53 36.87 26.68 12.80
CA GLU A 53 38.20 26.10 12.63
C GLU A 53 38.55 25.18 13.81
N LYS A 54 38.23 25.57 15.04
CA LYS A 54 38.36 24.71 16.21
C LYS A 54 37.48 23.46 16.11
N GLU A 55 36.25 23.60 15.65
CA GLU A 55 35.35 22.47 15.43
C GLU A 55 35.89 21.56 14.32
N LYS A 56 36.42 22.12 13.24
CA LYS A 56 37.08 21.34 12.18
C LYS A 56 38.28 20.55 12.70
N VAL A 57 39.14 21.17 13.50
CA VAL A 57 40.29 20.48 14.11
C VAL A 57 39.82 19.34 15.01
N ARG A 58 38.78 19.56 15.82
CA ARG A 58 38.17 18.53 16.66
C ARG A 58 37.64 17.36 15.81
N GLN A 59 36.94 17.66 14.72
CA GLN A 59 36.43 16.63 13.80
C GLN A 59 37.57 15.87 13.11
N ASP A 60 38.65 16.56 12.72
CA ASP A 60 39.83 15.95 12.12
C ASP A 60 40.57 15.03 13.12
N GLU A 61 40.67 15.41 14.40
CA GLU A 61 41.21 14.57 15.47
C GLU A 61 40.37 13.31 15.70
N LEU A 62 39.04 13.46 15.77
CA LEU A 62 38.12 12.32 15.88
C LEU A 62 38.21 11.39 14.67
N ALA A 63 38.34 11.94 13.46
CA ALA A 63 38.51 11.16 12.24
C ALA A 63 39.82 10.36 12.27
N LYS A 64 40.92 10.95 12.75
CA LYS A 64 42.19 10.23 12.94
C LYS A 64 42.06 9.09 13.94
N GLN A 65 41.41 9.34 15.08
CA GLN A 65 41.17 8.28 16.07
C GLN A 65 40.29 7.16 15.52
N ASP A 66 39.29 7.49 14.71
CA ASP A 66 38.45 6.50 14.04
C ASP A 66 39.24 5.67 13.03
N GLU A 67 40.12 6.30 12.25
CA GLU A 67 41.03 5.62 11.33
C GLU A 67 42.04 4.73 12.06
N ASP A 68 42.62 5.19 13.17
CA ASP A 68 43.53 4.39 13.99
C ASP A 68 42.81 3.17 14.59
N ARG A 69 41.54 3.32 15.03
CA ARG A 69 40.72 2.18 15.49
C ARG A 69 40.40 1.23 14.35
N ARG A 70 40.06 1.73 13.16
CA ARG A 70 39.80 0.90 11.98
C ARG A 70 41.02 0.06 11.57
N LEU A 71 42.22 0.63 11.66
CA LEU A 71 43.47 -0.07 11.30
C LEU A 71 43.94 -1.06 12.36
N ASN A 72 43.83 -0.72 13.64
CA ASN A 72 44.38 -1.53 14.73
C ASN A 72 43.37 -2.51 15.36
N HIS A 73 42.07 -2.19 15.31
CA HIS A 73 40.96 -2.91 15.96
C HIS A 73 39.75 -3.06 15.02
N PHE A 74 39.97 -3.56 13.80
CA PHE A 74 38.95 -3.60 12.74
C PHE A 74 37.65 -4.32 13.13
N ASP A 75 37.74 -5.47 13.80
CA ASP A 75 36.56 -6.28 14.15
C ASP A 75 35.66 -5.58 15.19
N GLU A 76 36.28 -4.96 16.20
CA GLU A 76 35.57 -4.17 17.22
C GLU A 76 34.97 -2.92 16.60
N TRP A 77 35.74 -2.20 15.76
CA TRP A 77 35.26 -1.04 15.02
C TRP A 77 34.07 -1.38 14.12
N LEU A 78 34.12 -2.52 13.43
CA LEU A 78 33.01 -2.97 12.58
C LEU A 78 31.78 -3.37 13.39
N ALA A 79 31.95 -3.99 14.56
CA ALA A 79 30.86 -4.32 15.47
C ALA A 79 30.18 -3.05 16.01
N ASP A 80 30.97 -2.06 16.42
CA ASP A 80 30.47 -0.75 16.85
C ASP A 80 29.70 -0.05 15.73
N LEU A 81 30.21 -0.08 14.50
CA LEU A 81 29.55 0.52 13.34
C LEU A 81 28.19 -0.15 13.03
N LYS A 82 28.09 -1.48 13.18
CA LYS A 82 26.82 -2.22 13.06
C LYS A 82 25.87 -1.84 14.19
N ALA A 83 26.36 -1.77 15.43
CA ALA A 83 25.56 -1.40 16.60
C ALA A 83 25.02 0.04 16.50
N GLN A 84 25.81 0.98 15.98
CA GLN A 84 25.37 2.36 15.73
C GLN A 84 24.22 2.40 14.72
N ARG A 85 24.36 1.70 13.59
CA ARG A 85 23.29 1.56 12.59
C ARG A 85 22.01 0.97 13.20
N ASP A 86 22.14 -0.12 13.93
CA ASP A 86 21.00 -0.81 14.54
C ASP A 86 20.34 0.04 15.64
N GLY A 87 21.11 0.88 16.33
CA GLY A 87 20.61 1.89 17.27
C GLY A 87 19.75 2.97 16.60
N VAL A 88 20.16 3.47 15.43
CA VAL A 88 19.32 4.41 14.63
C VAL A 88 18.01 3.74 14.22
N ILE A 89 18.06 2.48 13.74
CA ILE A 89 16.85 1.73 13.38
C ILE A 89 15.93 1.53 14.58
N ALA A 90 16.47 1.18 15.75
CA ALA A 90 15.68 1.02 16.96
C ALA A 90 14.98 2.33 17.35
N ARG A 91 15.70 3.47 17.28
CA ARG A 91 15.13 4.80 17.54
C ARG A 91 13.99 5.15 16.58
N VAL A 92 14.15 4.87 15.29
CA VAL A 92 13.10 5.07 14.27
C VAL A 92 11.90 4.14 14.51
N GLU A 93 12.13 2.88 14.86
CA GLU A 93 11.06 1.92 15.17
C GLU A 93 10.29 2.35 16.43
N ASP A 94 10.98 2.77 17.49
CA ASP A 94 10.39 3.27 18.73
C ASP A 94 9.53 4.50 18.46
N ARG A 95 10.03 5.50 17.72
CA ARG A 95 9.23 6.68 17.33
C ARG A 95 7.99 6.26 16.53
N ARG A 96 8.13 5.33 15.60
CA ARG A 96 7.01 4.80 14.80
C ARG A 96 5.97 4.07 15.66
N THR A 97 6.39 3.30 16.67
CA THR A 97 5.46 2.64 17.60
C THR A 97 4.76 3.66 18.49
N HIS A 98 5.49 4.62 19.05
CA HIS A 98 4.96 5.71 19.86
C HIS A 98 3.88 6.49 19.09
N ARG A 99 4.14 6.82 17.82
CA ARG A 99 3.15 7.48 16.94
C ARG A 99 1.89 6.65 16.72
N LYS A 100 1.99 5.32 16.58
CA LYS A 100 0.80 4.45 16.47
C LYS A 100 0.00 4.46 17.77
N GLU A 101 0.67 4.42 18.91
CA GLU A 101 0.04 4.47 20.22
C GLU A 101 -0.65 5.81 20.49
N LEU A 102 -0.07 6.94 20.08
CA LEU A 102 -0.72 8.26 20.19
C LEU A 102 -2.00 8.36 19.34
N ASN A 103 -2.02 7.69 18.18
CA ASN A 103 -3.19 7.66 17.29
C ASN A 103 -4.32 6.73 17.81
N ASP A 104 -3.99 5.75 18.64
CA ASP A 104 -5.00 4.94 19.33
C ASP A 104 -5.55 5.69 20.55
N ARG A 105 -6.79 6.18 20.43
CA ARG A 105 -7.50 6.91 21.48
C ARG A 105 -7.58 6.16 22.82
N ARG A 106 -7.46 4.83 22.81
CA ARG A 106 -7.51 4.00 24.02
C ARG A 106 -6.13 3.68 24.59
N SER A 107 -5.04 3.99 23.89
CA SER A 107 -3.69 3.72 24.38
C SER A 107 -3.33 4.56 25.60
N HIS A 108 -2.49 4.00 26.47
CA HIS A 108 -1.94 4.69 27.63
C HIS A 108 -1.21 5.98 27.22
N ALA A 109 -0.44 5.96 26.13
CA ALA A 109 0.27 7.14 25.62
C ALA A 109 -0.71 8.27 25.24
N SER A 110 -1.81 7.94 24.55
CA SER A 110 -2.86 8.89 24.17
C SER A 110 -3.60 9.45 25.39
N GLN A 111 -3.87 8.61 26.40
CA GLN A 111 -4.50 9.03 27.65
C GLN A 111 -3.60 9.95 28.47
N VAL A 112 -2.29 9.68 28.54
CA VAL A 112 -1.30 10.53 29.20
C VAL A 112 -1.19 11.88 28.48
N ARG A 113 -1.11 11.89 27.14
CA ARG A 113 -1.12 13.13 26.35
C ARG A 113 -2.39 13.95 26.60
N MET A 114 -3.57 13.33 26.60
CA MET A 114 -4.82 14.05 26.87
C MET A 114 -4.89 14.57 28.31
N ARG A 115 -4.35 13.82 29.28
CA ARG A 115 -4.26 14.27 30.67
C ARG A 115 -3.32 15.46 30.80
N ASN A 116 -2.14 15.40 30.18
CA ASN A 116 -1.17 16.50 30.17
C ASN A 116 -1.75 17.74 29.48
N ILE A 117 -2.45 17.58 28.34
CA ILE A 117 -3.15 18.69 27.67
C ILE A 117 -4.26 19.27 28.56
N ALA A 118 -5.02 18.44 29.28
CA ALA A 118 -6.05 18.90 30.20
C ALA A 118 -5.46 19.64 31.40
N ASP A 119 -4.33 19.18 31.93
CA ASP A 119 -3.60 19.82 33.03
C ASP A 119 -3.01 21.17 32.57
N LEU A 120 -2.46 21.27 31.35
CA LEU A 120 -2.01 22.52 30.72
C LEU A 120 -3.16 23.51 30.46
N ALA A 121 -4.31 23.02 29.99
CA ALA A 121 -5.48 23.86 29.78
C ALA A 121 -6.09 24.33 31.12
N ALA A 122 -6.01 23.51 32.15
CA ALA A 122 -6.46 23.86 33.50
C ALA A 122 -5.58 24.97 34.10
N THR A 123 -4.27 24.95 33.88
CA THR A 123 -3.38 26.04 34.32
C THR A 123 -3.63 27.33 33.54
N GLU A 124 -3.83 27.28 32.22
CA GLU A 124 -4.19 28.47 31.41
C GLU A 124 -5.53 29.12 31.84
N THR A 125 -6.55 28.33 32.17
CA THR A 125 -7.87 28.86 32.58
C THR A 125 -7.89 29.52 33.95
N THR A 126 -6.93 29.23 34.83
CA THR A 126 -6.77 29.92 36.12
C THR A 126 -6.20 31.34 35.99
N ASN A 127 -5.56 31.66 34.86
CA ASN A 127 -5.06 33.00 34.56
C ASN A 127 -6.08 33.90 33.83
N SER A 128 -7.14 33.35 33.23
CA SER A 128 -8.13 34.11 32.42
C SER A 128 -9.46 34.40 33.11
N THR A 129 -9.79 33.72 34.22
CA THR A 129 -10.99 34.04 35.01
C THR A 129 -10.61 34.54 36.40
N GLY A 130 -10.70 35.87 36.56
CA GLY A 130 -10.40 36.54 37.82
C GLY A 130 -11.25 36.03 38.99
N ASN A 131 -10.71 35.08 39.75
CA ASN A 131 -11.13 34.84 41.12
C ASN A 131 -9.99 34.22 41.94
N LYS A 132 -9.13 35.10 42.49
CA LYS A 132 -8.08 34.75 43.46
C LYS A 132 -8.69 34.11 44.72
N ARG A 133 -8.75 32.78 44.79
CA ARG A 133 -8.73 32.08 46.07
C ARG A 133 -7.27 31.90 46.49
N ARG A 134 -6.85 32.77 47.41
CA ARG A 134 -5.54 32.73 48.08
C ARG A 134 -5.33 31.35 48.74
N ARG A 135 -4.61 30.45 48.06
CA ARG A 135 -3.79 29.44 48.73
C ARG A 135 -2.36 29.98 48.78
N ARG A 136 -1.83 30.00 49.99
CA ARG A 136 -0.54 30.58 50.37
C ARG A 136 0.55 29.61 49.92
N GLY A 137 1.38 30.04 48.98
CA GLY A 137 2.50 29.29 48.42
C GLY A 137 2.95 30.01 47.15
N ASP A 138 4.01 30.81 47.31
CA ASP A 138 4.75 31.48 46.26
C ASP A 138 5.43 30.39 45.42
N GLN A 139 4.77 29.98 44.34
CA GLN A 139 5.37 29.20 43.27
C GLN A 139 5.12 30.03 42.03
N ASP A 140 6.11 30.86 41.70
CA ASP A 140 6.24 31.39 40.35
C ASP A 140 6.14 30.21 39.37
N ASP A 141 5.45 30.43 38.26
CA ASP A 141 5.36 29.49 37.15
C ASP A 141 6.78 29.11 36.71
N GLU A 142 7.27 27.98 37.21
CA GLU A 142 8.54 27.34 36.79
C GLU A 142 8.30 26.38 35.61
N PHE A 143 7.14 26.50 34.96
CA PHE A 143 6.81 25.76 33.76
C PHE A 143 7.59 26.34 32.58
N GLY A 144 8.61 25.60 32.11
CA GLY A 144 9.57 26.04 31.09
C GLY A 144 10.99 26.35 31.62
N ALA A 145 11.23 26.20 32.93
CA ALA A 145 12.57 26.30 33.52
C ALA A 145 13.30 24.94 33.54
N GLU A 146 12.56 23.83 33.56
CA GLU A 146 13.08 22.48 33.40
C GLU A 146 12.90 22.02 31.95
N ASP A 147 13.94 21.39 31.38
CA ASP A 147 13.90 20.82 30.01
C ASP A 147 12.75 19.82 29.80
N ALA A 148 12.23 19.25 30.89
CA ALA A 148 11.10 18.33 30.88
C ALA A 148 9.77 18.97 30.42
N ASP A 149 9.59 20.28 30.63
CA ASP A 149 8.36 20.99 30.25
C ASP A 149 8.30 21.27 28.73
N TRP A 150 9.46 21.38 28.09
CA TRP A 150 9.58 21.52 26.64
C TRP A 150 9.24 20.22 25.90
N ASN A 151 9.46 19.06 26.52
CA ASN A 151 9.06 17.76 25.96
C ASN A 151 7.54 17.67 25.74
N ILE A 152 6.74 18.37 26.56
CA ILE A 152 5.28 18.38 26.42
C ILE A 152 4.85 19.09 25.13
N TYR A 153 5.57 20.15 24.72
CA TYR A 153 5.35 20.82 23.44
C TYR A 153 5.85 19.99 22.25
N ARG A 154 6.99 19.31 22.41
CA ARG A 154 7.53 18.37 21.41
C ARG A 154 6.56 17.22 21.12
N ASP A 155 5.92 16.67 22.15
CA ASP A 155 4.91 15.61 22.03
C ASP A 155 3.59 16.07 21.37
N ILE A 156 3.42 17.37 21.14
CA ILE A 156 2.22 17.98 20.52
C ILE A 156 2.53 18.51 19.12
N SER A 157 3.76 18.97 18.85
CA SER A 157 4.19 19.55 17.57
C SER A 157 4.48 18.46 16.54
N LYS A 158 3.76 18.49 15.41
CA LYS A 158 3.97 17.57 14.28
C LYS A 158 5.08 18.01 13.33
N GLU A 159 5.53 19.26 13.41
CA GLU A 159 6.52 19.82 12.48
C GLU A 159 7.95 19.39 12.86
N GLU A 160 8.29 19.39 14.16
CA GLU A 160 9.61 18.94 14.64
C GLU A 160 9.83 17.42 14.47
N GLU A 161 8.76 16.61 14.47
CA GLU A 161 8.83 15.16 14.24
C GLU A 161 9.32 14.82 12.82
N ALA A 162 8.97 15.64 11.81
CA ALA A 162 9.39 15.42 10.44
C ALA A 162 10.88 15.69 10.23
N ASP A 163 11.41 16.71 10.91
CA ASP A 163 12.83 17.06 10.88
C ASP A 163 13.67 15.95 11.52
N GLU A 164 13.23 15.40 12.66
CA GLU A 164 13.91 14.28 13.32
C GLU A 164 13.94 13.00 12.45
N ASP A 165 12.86 12.70 11.73
CA ASP A 165 12.81 11.55 10.82
C ASP A 165 13.80 11.70 9.64
N GLU A 166 13.98 12.92 9.12
CA GLU A 166 14.95 13.22 8.06
C GLU A 166 16.39 13.11 8.56
N GLU A 167 16.67 13.58 9.78
CA GLU A 167 17.99 13.45 10.42
C GLU A 167 18.38 11.97 10.62
N ASP A 168 17.46 11.15 11.14
CA ASP A 168 17.68 9.71 11.34
C ASP A 168 17.92 8.97 10.01
N GLU A 169 17.19 9.33 8.95
CA GLU A 169 17.37 8.76 7.62
C GLU A 169 18.74 9.13 7.02
N ALA A 170 19.19 10.37 7.21
CA ALA A 170 20.52 10.81 6.80
C ALA A 170 21.65 10.10 7.59
N GLU A 171 21.46 9.91 8.89
CA GLU A 171 22.41 9.17 9.74
C GLU A 171 22.49 7.69 9.30
N LEU A 172 21.35 7.06 9.06
CA LEU A 172 21.28 5.67 8.58
C LEU A 172 21.97 5.50 7.23
N GLU A 173 21.75 6.42 6.28
CA GLU A 173 22.41 6.40 4.97
C GLU A 173 23.94 6.55 5.10
N LYS A 174 24.42 7.40 6.04
CA LYS A 174 25.85 7.53 6.34
C LYS A 174 26.46 6.21 6.83
N TYR A 175 25.80 5.51 7.75
CA TYR A 175 26.26 4.20 8.22
C TYR A 175 26.18 3.13 7.13
N ASN A 176 25.09 3.07 6.36
CA ASN A 176 24.94 2.13 5.24
C ASN A 176 26.03 2.32 4.18
N ARG A 177 26.40 3.57 3.83
CA ARG A 177 27.52 3.84 2.91
C ARG A 177 28.86 3.35 3.45
N ARG A 178 29.13 3.57 4.75
CA ARG A 178 30.36 3.05 5.37
C ARG A 178 30.36 1.52 5.37
N LEU A 179 29.26 0.89 5.78
CA LEU A 179 29.14 -0.57 5.82
C LEU A 179 29.18 -1.20 4.42
N ALA A 180 28.73 -0.50 3.37
CA ALA A 180 28.84 -1.00 2.00
C ALA A 180 30.30 -1.19 1.54
N LEU A 181 31.24 -0.39 2.07
CA LEU A 181 32.66 -0.51 1.76
C LEU A 181 33.35 -1.66 2.51
N TYR A 182 32.94 -1.91 3.76
CA TYR A 182 33.67 -2.80 4.68
C TYR A 182 32.95 -4.12 5.00
N ALA A 183 31.63 -4.18 4.84
CA ALA A 183 30.79 -5.35 5.12
C ALA A 183 29.55 -5.42 4.19
N PRO A 184 29.73 -5.52 2.86
CA PRO A 184 28.61 -5.61 1.92
C PRO A 184 27.71 -6.83 2.16
N ASP A 185 28.27 -7.97 2.58
CA ASP A 185 27.52 -9.19 2.87
C ASP A 185 26.54 -9.01 4.04
N TYR A 186 26.90 -8.18 5.02
CA TYR A 186 26.00 -7.87 6.14
C TYR A 186 24.78 -7.09 5.65
N LEU A 187 24.96 -6.03 4.86
CA LEU A 187 23.84 -5.26 4.29
C LEU A 187 22.98 -6.12 3.36
N ALA A 188 23.60 -6.96 2.52
CA ALA A 188 22.87 -7.89 1.66
C ALA A 188 22.03 -8.90 2.47
N SER A 189 22.54 -9.37 3.62
CA SER A 189 21.79 -10.25 4.52
C SER A 189 20.57 -9.54 5.14
N LEU A 190 20.70 -8.25 5.48
CA LEU A 190 19.60 -7.45 6.01
C LEU A 190 18.51 -7.24 4.95
N ASP A 191 18.90 -6.90 3.72
CA ASP A 191 17.95 -6.75 2.61
C ASP A 191 17.24 -8.06 2.30
N ARG A 192 17.96 -9.18 2.29
CA ARG A 192 17.36 -10.51 2.12
C ARG A 192 16.36 -10.84 3.23
N ASN A 193 16.66 -10.50 4.48
CA ASN A 193 15.75 -10.70 5.60
C ASN A 193 14.50 -9.82 5.47
N SER A 194 14.66 -8.55 5.08
CA SER A 194 13.56 -7.62 4.84
C SER A 194 12.66 -8.09 3.70
N ARG A 195 13.24 -8.57 2.59
CA ARG A 195 12.48 -9.18 1.49
C ARG A 195 11.72 -10.41 1.94
N SER A 196 12.38 -11.32 2.65
CA SER A 196 11.73 -12.55 3.14
C SER A 196 10.54 -12.24 4.05
N LYS A 197 10.61 -11.20 4.89
CA LYS A 197 9.47 -10.76 5.71
C LYS A 197 8.27 -10.36 4.86
N ILE A 198 8.49 -9.71 3.71
CA ILE A 198 7.43 -9.30 2.77
C ILE A 198 6.91 -10.51 1.99
N GLU A 199 7.82 -11.28 1.38
CA GLU A 199 7.53 -12.42 0.51
C GLU A 199 6.83 -13.59 1.22
N ASN A 200 7.06 -13.73 2.53
CA ASN A 200 6.39 -14.75 3.35
C ASN A 200 4.96 -14.36 3.72
N THR A 201 4.54 -13.12 3.46
CA THR A 201 3.14 -12.74 3.68
C THR A 201 2.25 -13.35 2.60
N THR A 202 1.12 -13.91 3.03
CA THR A 202 0.10 -14.42 2.09
C THR A 202 -0.40 -13.33 1.16
N MET A 203 -0.50 -12.09 1.65
CA MET A 203 -0.96 -10.95 0.85
C MET A 203 -0.02 -10.71 -0.33
N TYR A 204 1.29 -10.61 -0.08
CA TYR A 204 2.26 -10.43 -1.14
C TYR A 204 2.24 -11.60 -2.13
N ARG A 205 2.20 -12.84 -1.64
CA ARG A 205 2.09 -14.00 -2.53
C ARG A 205 0.82 -14.02 -3.37
N PHE A 206 -0.24 -13.42 -2.86
CA PHE A 206 -1.52 -13.32 -3.55
C PHE A 206 -1.54 -12.20 -4.60
N THR A 207 -0.86 -11.07 -4.36
CA THR A 207 -0.86 -9.91 -5.27
C THR A 207 0.28 -9.93 -6.28
N ASP A 208 1.44 -10.43 -5.88
CA ASP A 208 2.72 -10.35 -6.60
C ASP A 208 3.32 -11.73 -6.91
N GLY A 209 2.72 -12.81 -6.40
CA GLY A 209 3.16 -14.17 -6.67
C GLY A 209 4.48 -14.54 -5.98
N CYS A 210 5.44 -15.01 -6.77
CA CYS A 210 6.75 -15.48 -6.29
C CYS A 210 7.90 -14.57 -6.74
N GLU A 211 7.59 -13.38 -7.24
CA GLU A 211 8.58 -12.37 -7.61
C GLU A 211 9.31 -11.84 -6.38
N GLU A 212 10.54 -11.35 -6.56
CA GLU A 212 11.34 -10.79 -5.47
C GLU A 212 10.75 -9.46 -4.99
N ALA A 213 10.71 -9.23 -3.67
CA ALA A 213 10.20 -7.98 -3.11
C ALA A 213 11.09 -6.77 -3.43
N ILE A 214 10.47 -5.74 -3.99
CA ILE A 214 11.10 -4.44 -4.19
C ILE A 214 11.13 -3.73 -2.85
N LEU A 215 12.33 -3.51 -2.31
CA LEU A 215 12.53 -2.74 -1.09
C LEU A 215 12.49 -1.24 -1.44
N GLU A 216 11.59 -0.49 -0.81
CA GLU A 216 11.56 0.97 -0.94
C GLU A 216 12.78 1.61 -0.27
N LYS A 217 13.18 1.07 0.88
CA LYS A 217 14.34 1.50 1.68
C LYS A 217 15.32 0.33 1.82
N SER A 218 16.14 0.10 0.80
CA SER A 218 17.21 -0.92 0.83
C SER A 218 18.34 -0.47 1.76
N ALA A 219 18.86 -1.38 2.59
CA ALA A 219 20.03 -1.13 3.41
C ALA A 219 21.30 -1.03 2.57
N MET A 220 21.37 -1.76 1.45
CA MET A 220 22.44 -1.56 0.47
C MET A 220 22.17 -0.27 -0.32
N PRO A 221 23.11 0.70 -0.34
CA PRO A 221 22.95 1.91 -1.14
C PRO A 221 22.97 1.53 -2.63
N GLN A 222 21.81 1.56 -3.27
CA GLN A 222 21.67 1.25 -4.69
C GLN A 222 21.24 2.50 -5.44
N LYS A 223 21.97 2.84 -6.51
CA LYS A 223 21.47 3.74 -7.55
C LYS A 223 20.80 2.86 -8.60
N PRO A 224 19.46 2.86 -8.71
CA PRO A 224 18.79 2.01 -9.68
C PRO A 224 19.26 2.40 -11.08
N ASP A 225 19.65 1.41 -11.87
CA ASP A 225 19.97 1.62 -13.27
C ASP A 225 18.66 1.83 -14.07
N ASN A 226 18.80 2.39 -15.27
CA ASN A 226 17.65 2.64 -16.13
C ASN A 226 16.86 1.35 -16.43
N ALA A 227 17.54 0.21 -16.52
CA ALA A 227 16.89 -1.07 -16.74
C ALA A 227 16.00 -1.49 -15.56
N THR A 228 16.47 -1.35 -14.32
CA THR A 228 15.68 -1.63 -13.11
C THR A 228 14.48 -0.70 -13.00
N ILE A 229 14.62 0.58 -13.36
CA ILE A 229 13.50 1.54 -13.38
C ILE A 229 12.43 1.09 -14.38
N ILE A 230 12.83 0.71 -15.60
CA ILE A 230 11.91 0.24 -16.63
C ILE A 230 11.23 -1.07 -16.19
N ALA A 231 11.99 -2.01 -15.60
CA ALA A 231 11.46 -3.28 -15.10
C ALA A 231 10.43 -3.06 -13.97
N ARG A 232 10.70 -2.12 -13.04
CA ARG A 232 9.76 -1.74 -11.98
C ARG A 232 8.47 -1.16 -12.57
N ALA A 233 8.57 -0.26 -13.53
CA ALA A 233 7.40 0.29 -14.22
C ALA A 233 6.61 -0.80 -14.95
N ALA A 234 7.28 -1.74 -15.62
CA ALA A 234 6.62 -2.85 -16.29
C ALA A 234 5.86 -3.77 -15.31
N ARG A 235 6.38 -3.96 -14.09
CA ARG A 235 5.76 -4.77 -13.04
C ARG A 235 4.44 -4.17 -12.53
N GLU A 236 4.33 -2.85 -12.47
CA GLU A 236 3.09 -2.17 -12.03
C GLU A 236 1.89 -2.44 -12.96
N TYR A 237 2.15 -2.80 -14.23
CA TYR A 237 1.12 -3.12 -15.21
C TYR A 237 0.88 -4.64 -15.37
N GLN A 238 1.26 -5.45 -14.39
CA GLN A 238 1.01 -6.89 -14.38
C GLN A 238 -0.23 -7.25 -13.55
N LEU A 239 -0.99 -8.25 -14.02
CA LEU A 239 -2.13 -8.82 -13.29
C LEU A 239 -1.83 -10.28 -12.94
N HIS A 240 -1.72 -10.56 -11.64
CA HIS A 240 -1.54 -11.91 -11.12
C HIS A 240 -2.90 -12.60 -10.95
N LEU A 241 -3.03 -13.81 -11.49
CA LEU A 241 -4.22 -14.65 -11.36
C LEU A 241 -3.88 -15.92 -10.57
N ASN A 242 -4.49 -16.06 -9.41
CA ASN A 242 -4.27 -17.14 -8.46
C ASN A 242 -5.56 -17.98 -8.32
N VAL A 243 -6.31 -17.74 -7.25
CA VAL A 243 -7.52 -18.49 -6.90
C VAL A 243 -8.67 -18.22 -7.88
N GLU A 244 -8.64 -17.11 -8.61
CA GLU A 244 -9.64 -16.69 -9.58
C GLU A 244 -9.85 -17.78 -10.64
N ARG A 245 -8.76 -18.45 -11.05
CA ARG A 245 -8.76 -19.50 -12.07
C ARG A 245 -9.64 -20.70 -11.70
N ILE A 246 -9.77 -21.00 -10.41
CA ILE A 246 -10.59 -22.12 -9.90
C ILE A 246 -11.89 -21.65 -9.26
N ARG A 247 -11.91 -20.44 -8.69
CA ARG A 247 -13.07 -19.88 -7.98
C ARG A 247 -14.15 -19.39 -8.94
N VAL A 248 -13.76 -18.75 -10.04
CA VAL A 248 -14.71 -18.26 -11.06
C VAL A 248 -15.53 -19.40 -11.68
N PRO A 249 -14.93 -20.51 -12.15
CA PRO A 249 -15.72 -21.63 -12.67
C PRO A 249 -16.47 -22.44 -11.62
N GLU A 250 -16.17 -22.31 -10.32
CA GLU A 250 -16.91 -23.02 -9.27
C GLU A 250 -18.32 -22.45 -9.06
N ILE A 251 -18.60 -21.22 -9.52
CA ILE A 251 -19.91 -20.57 -9.30
C ILE A 251 -21.08 -21.34 -9.91
N ILE A 252 -20.88 -22.11 -10.99
CA ILE A 252 -21.95 -22.93 -11.58
C ILE A 252 -22.31 -24.14 -10.72
N PHE A 253 -21.39 -24.60 -9.87
CA PHE A 253 -21.63 -25.68 -8.92
C PHE A 253 -22.03 -25.13 -7.54
N ARG A 254 -21.53 -23.94 -7.19
CA ARG A 254 -21.80 -23.26 -5.91
C ARG A 254 -22.15 -21.78 -6.13
N PRO A 255 -23.39 -21.45 -6.55
CA PRO A 255 -23.82 -20.07 -6.78
C PRO A 255 -23.73 -19.19 -5.52
N GLY A 256 -23.84 -19.79 -4.34
CA GLY A 256 -23.68 -19.08 -3.06
C GLY A 256 -22.32 -18.39 -2.87
N LEU A 257 -21.28 -18.74 -3.63
CA LEU A 257 -19.98 -18.05 -3.59
C LEU A 257 -20.06 -16.57 -4.00
N ILE A 258 -21.10 -16.21 -4.76
CA ILE A 258 -21.40 -14.84 -5.18
C ILE A 258 -22.72 -14.32 -4.56
N GLY A 259 -23.26 -15.03 -3.55
CA GLY A 259 -24.49 -14.66 -2.88
C GLY A 259 -25.76 -14.90 -3.70
N LEU A 260 -25.71 -15.72 -4.76
CA LEU A 260 -26.90 -16.13 -5.50
C LEU A 260 -27.60 -17.28 -4.78
N ASP A 261 -28.86 -17.05 -4.39
CA ASP A 261 -29.75 -18.06 -3.80
C ASP A 261 -30.37 -18.93 -4.92
N GLN A 262 -29.51 -19.69 -5.59
CA GLN A 262 -29.87 -20.62 -6.64
C GLN A 262 -29.18 -21.96 -6.40
N ALA A 263 -29.84 -23.03 -6.81
CA ALA A 263 -29.28 -24.36 -6.77
C ALA A 263 -28.07 -24.48 -7.70
N GLY A 264 -27.04 -25.21 -7.27
CA GLY A 264 -25.91 -25.54 -8.13
C GLY A 264 -26.32 -26.47 -9.28
N LEU A 265 -25.41 -26.67 -10.24
CA LEU A 265 -25.65 -27.56 -11.37
C LEU A 265 -26.02 -28.99 -10.95
N LEU A 266 -25.33 -29.55 -9.94
CA LEU A 266 -25.61 -30.91 -9.45
C LEU A 266 -27.01 -31.00 -8.82
N GLU A 267 -27.37 -30.05 -7.97
CA GLU A 267 -28.69 -30.00 -7.30
C GLU A 267 -29.82 -29.83 -8.33
N THR A 268 -29.59 -29.00 -9.35
CA THR A 268 -30.52 -28.83 -10.46
C THR A 268 -30.71 -30.13 -11.23
N ILE A 269 -29.61 -30.85 -11.54
CA ILE A 269 -29.67 -32.15 -12.21
C ILE A 269 -30.42 -33.17 -11.34
N ASP A 270 -30.13 -33.26 -10.04
CA ASP A 270 -30.83 -34.18 -9.14
C ASP A 270 -32.33 -33.85 -9.05
N GLY A 271 -32.68 -32.57 -8.98
CA GLY A 271 -34.07 -32.10 -9.01
C GLY A 271 -34.82 -32.56 -10.26
N ILE A 272 -34.20 -32.42 -11.44
CA ILE A 272 -34.77 -32.88 -12.72
C ILE A 272 -34.90 -34.41 -12.73
N LEU A 273 -33.87 -35.12 -12.27
CA LEU A 273 -33.86 -36.60 -12.27
C LEU A 273 -34.91 -37.19 -11.31
N ARG A 274 -35.27 -36.49 -10.23
CA ARG A 274 -36.35 -36.88 -9.32
C ARG A 274 -37.74 -36.67 -9.91
N GLN A 275 -37.90 -35.70 -10.80
CA GLN A 275 -39.17 -35.39 -11.45
C GLN A 275 -39.43 -36.28 -12.68
N THR A 276 -38.42 -36.99 -13.18
CA THR A 276 -38.51 -37.79 -14.40
C THR A 276 -38.56 -39.29 -14.08
N GLY A 277 -39.45 -40.04 -14.73
CA GLY A 277 -39.53 -41.50 -14.57
C GLY A 277 -38.37 -42.27 -15.22
N ASN A 278 -37.57 -41.63 -16.07
CA ASN A 278 -36.51 -42.25 -16.89
C ASN A 278 -35.09 -41.87 -16.44
N ARG A 279 -34.88 -41.68 -15.14
CA ARG A 279 -33.61 -41.24 -14.52
C ARG A 279 -32.38 -41.97 -15.08
N MET A 280 -32.42 -43.30 -15.16
CA MET A 280 -31.27 -44.10 -15.63
C MET A 280 -30.91 -43.82 -17.09
N SER A 281 -31.91 -43.69 -17.96
CA SER A 281 -31.65 -43.41 -19.38
C SER A 281 -31.05 -42.02 -19.59
N LEU A 282 -31.44 -41.04 -18.77
CA LEU A 282 -30.93 -39.67 -18.86
C LEU A 282 -29.50 -39.56 -18.34
N ILE A 283 -29.17 -40.23 -17.23
CA ILE A 283 -27.82 -40.20 -16.64
C ILE A 283 -26.79 -40.91 -17.54
N ASN A 284 -27.20 -41.95 -18.27
CA ASN A 284 -26.26 -42.75 -19.06
C ASN A 284 -25.55 -41.95 -20.16
N ASN A 285 -26.20 -40.93 -20.73
CA ASN A 285 -25.65 -40.14 -21.82
C ASN A 285 -25.93 -38.65 -21.62
N VAL A 286 -24.97 -37.96 -21.01
CA VAL A 286 -25.03 -36.52 -20.75
C VAL A 286 -24.20 -35.79 -21.80
N PHE A 287 -24.85 -34.90 -22.54
CA PHE A 287 -24.22 -34.12 -23.59
C PHE A 287 -24.15 -32.64 -23.19
N VAL A 288 -22.94 -32.08 -23.15
CA VAL A 288 -22.66 -30.71 -22.73
C VAL A 288 -22.45 -29.81 -23.94
N THR A 289 -23.18 -28.70 -23.99
CA THR A 289 -23.12 -27.69 -25.06
C THR A 289 -22.89 -26.28 -24.49
N GLY A 290 -22.77 -25.27 -25.38
CA GLY A 290 -22.61 -23.86 -25.03
C GLY A 290 -21.16 -23.44 -24.85
N GLY A 291 -20.74 -22.34 -25.47
CA GLY A 291 -19.33 -21.94 -25.56
C GLY A 291 -18.65 -21.37 -24.31
N GLY A 292 -19.38 -21.18 -23.21
CA GLY A 292 -18.84 -20.63 -21.96
C GLY A 292 -18.15 -21.68 -21.09
N PHE A 293 -18.74 -22.01 -19.94
CA PHE A 293 -18.15 -22.92 -18.95
C PHE A 293 -17.87 -24.34 -19.46
N SER A 294 -18.49 -24.79 -20.56
CA SER A 294 -18.17 -26.11 -21.15
C SER A 294 -16.74 -26.22 -21.68
N GLY A 295 -16.09 -25.08 -21.95
CA GLY A 295 -14.70 -24.99 -22.39
C GLY A 295 -13.68 -25.08 -21.25
N VAL A 296 -14.11 -24.96 -19.99
CA VAL A 296 -13.21 -24.97 -18.82
C VAL A 296 -12.57 -26.34 -18.67
N THR A 297 -11.26 -26.36 -18.45
CA THR A 297 -10.50 -27.60 -18.25
C THR A 297 -10.98 -28.33 -16.99
N GLY A 298 -11.24 -29.63 -17.09
CA GLY A 298 -11.69 -30.44 -15.96
C GLY A 298 -13.20 -30.44 -15.71
N ILE A 299 -13.99 -29.69 -16.49
CA ILE A 299 -15.43 -29.53 -16.24
C ILE A 299 -16.23 -30.80 -16.50
N LEU A 300 -15.85 -31.59 -17.52
CA LEU A 300 -16.56 -32.82 -17.87
C LEU A 300 -16.29 -33.91 -16.84
N GLU A 301 -15.04 -34.01 -16.38
CA GLU A 301 -14.61 -34.93 -15.34
C GLU A 301 -15.26 -34.58 -14.00
N ARG A 302 -15.35 -33.29 -13.67
CA ARG A 302 -16.08 -32.80 -12.51
C ARG A 302 -17.56 -33.17 -12.61
N LEU A 303 -18.21 -32.85 -13.72
CA LEU A 303 -19.63 -33.15 -13.92
C LEU A 303 -19.92 -34.66 -13.84
N GLN A 304 -19.08 -35.49 -14.45
CA GLN A 304 -19.21 -36.94 -14.38
C GLN A 304 -19.11 -37.45 -12.94
N ARG A 305 -18.13 -36.95 -12.17
CA ARG A 305 -17.96 -37.31 -10.75
C ARG A 305 -19.15 -36.88 -9.91
N ASP A 306 -19.66 -35.67 -10.15
CA ASP A 306 -20.79 -35.10 -9.42
C ASP A 306 -22.06 -35.91 -9.70
N ILE A 307 -22.37 -36.23 -10.96
CA ILE A 307 -23.52 -37.07 -11.31
C ILE A 307 -23.35 -38.50 -10.75
N GLN A 308 -22.13 -39.05 -10.78
CA GLN A 308 -21.83 -40.36 -10.19
C GLN A 308 -22.14 -40.41 -8.70
N SER A 309 -21.98 -39.30 -7.97
CA SER A 309 -22.23 -39.23 -6.52
C SER A 309 -23.71 -39.35 -6.16
N ILE A 310 -24.63 -39.01 -7.06
CA ILE A 310 -26.08 -39.08 -6.86
C ILE A 310 -26.73 -40.28 -7.57
N ALA A 311 -25.98 -40.97 -8.44
CA ALA A 311 -26.41 -42.15 -9.17
C ALA A 311 -26.19 -43.44 -8.35
N PRO A 312 -26.99 -44.50 -8.56
CA PRO A 312 -26.75 -45.80 -7.93
C PRO A 312 -25.37 -46.35 -8.32
N THR A 313 -24.73 -47.09 -7.42
CA THR A 313 -23.42 -47.71 -7.66
C THR A 313 -23.45 -48.60 -8.91
N GLY A 314 -22.43 -48.49 -9.76
CA GLY A 314 -22.32 -49.26 -11.00
C GLY A 314 -23.10 -48.68 -12.19
N THR A 315 -23.76 -47.52 -12.05
CA THR A 315 -24.42 -46.85 -13.18
C THR A 315 -23.37 -46.40 -14.22
N PRO A 316 -23.50 -46.77 -15.50
CA PRO A 316 -22.57 -46.32 -16.54
C PRO A 316 -22.89 -44.88 -16.92
N ILE A 317 -22.00 -43.93 -16.61
CA ILE A 317 -22.18 -42.50 -16.90
C ILE A 317 -21.22 -42.09 -18.00
N THR A 318 -21.76 -41.60 -19.11
CA THR A 318 -20.97 -41.04 -20.21
C THR A 318 -21.27 -39.56 -20.34
N VAL A 319 -20.27 -38.71 -20.06
CA VAL A 319 -20.34 -37.26 -20.29
C VAL A 319 -19.54 -36.93 -21.55
N ARG A 320 -20.18 -36.29 -22.52
CA ARG A 320 -19.54 -35.84 -23.77
C ARG A 320 -19.83 -34.38 -24.00
N ARG A 321 -18.94 -33.71 -24.73
CA ARG A 321 -19.12 -32.31 -25.13
C ARG A 321 -19.32 -32.23 -26.63
N ALA A 322 -20.05 -31.20 -27.06
CA ALA A 322 -20.09 -30.77 -28.45
C ALA A 322 -18.68 -30.54 -29.03
N VAL A 323 -18.54 -30.76 -30.35
CA VAL A 323 -17.25 -30.59 -31.06
C VAL A 323 -16.95 -29.10 -31.21
N ASP A 324 -17.95 -28.29 -31.57
CA ASP A 324 -17.89 -26.84 -31.58
C ASP A 324 -19.06 -26.27 -30.74
N PRO A 325 -18.91 -26.18 -29.39
CA PRO A 325 -19.99 -25.74 -28.49
C PRO A 325 -20.52 -24.33 -28.77
N LEU A 326 -19.78 -23.51 -29.53
CA LEU A 326 -20.19 -22.16 -29.93
C LEU A 326 -21.10 -22.19 -31.17
N ARG A 327 -20.84 -23.08 -32.13
CA ARG A 327 -21.53 -23.07 -33.44
C ARG A 327 -22.52 -24.21 -33.64
N ASP A 328 -22.41 -25.28 -32.86
CA ASP A 328 -23.19 -26.50 -33.10
C ASP A 328 -24.70 -26.29 -32.92
N ALA A 329 -25.13 -25.33 -32.09
CA ALA A 329 -26.54 -24.95 -32.01
C ALA A 329 -27.08 -24.38 -33.34
N TRP A 330 -26.33 -23.44 -33.94
CA TRP A 330 -26.70 -22.86 -35.23
C TRP A 330 -26.60 -23.88 -36.37
N ARG A 331 -25.53 -24.69 -36.38
CA ARG A 331 -25.35 -25.76 -37.37
C ARG A 331 -26.47 -26.79 -37.27
N GLY A 332 -26.89 -27.15 -36.06
CA GLY A 332 -28.01 -28.05 -35.83
C GLY A 332 -29.30 -27.53 -36.45
N ALA A 333 -29.62 -26.25 -36.22
CA ALA A 333 -30.80 -25.62 -36.83
C ALA A 333 -30.69 -25.53 -38.36
N ALA A 334 -29.51 -25.20 -38.91
CA ALA A 334 -29.28 -25.15 -40.35
C ALA A 334 -29.40 -26.54 -41.01
N LEU A 335 -28.82 -27.58 -40.39
CA LEU A 335 -28.95 -28.95 -40.87
C LEU A 335 -30.39 -29.44 -40.80
N TRP A 336 -31.09 -29.15 -39.71
CA TRP A 336 -32.49 -29.54 -39.55
C TRP A 336 -33.40 -28.86 -40.60
N SER A 337 -33.24 -27.55 -40.83
CA SER A 337 -34.07 -26.84 -41.82
C SER A 337 -33.82 -27.31 -43.26
N MET A 338 -32.61 -27.76 -43.57
CA MET A 338 -32.25 -28.29 -44.89
C MET A 338 -32.69 -29.74 -45.09
N ASN A 339 -32.48 -30.60 -44.09
CA ASN A 339 -32.73 -32.04 -44.21
C ASN A 339 -34.21 -32.38 -44.00
N GLU A 340 -34.88 -31.69 -43.09
CA GLU A 340 -36.28 -31.94 -42.71
C GLU A 340 -37.20 -30.85 -43.27
N ALA A 341 -37.06 -30.53 -44.57
CA ALA A 341 -37.70 -29.37 -45.19
C ALA A 341 -39.24 -29.34 -45.05
N GLU A 342 -39.89 -30.50 -45.05
CA GLU A 342 -41.35 -30.61 -44.84
C GLU A 342 -41.74 -30.29 -43.39
N ALA A 343 -41.04 -30.89 -42.41
CA ALA A 343 -41.27 -30.62 -41.00
C ALA A 343 -40.94 -29.16 -40.65
N PHE A 344 -39.87 -28.61 -41.24
CA PHE A 344 -39.52 -27.20 -41.13
C PHE A 344 -40.67 -26.30 -41.62
N LYS A 345 -41.14 -26.50 -42.85
CA LYS A 345 -42.30 -25.74 -43.38
C LYS A 345 -43.55 -25.90 -42.52
N ALA A 346 -43.81 -27.11 -42.03
CA ALA A 346 -44.93 -27.40 -41.16
C ALA A 346 -44.79 -26.77 -39.77
N SER A 347 -43.59 -26.41 -39.33
CA SER A 347 -43.33 -25.72 -38.05
C SER A 347 -43.31 -24.20 -38.16
N CYS A 348 -43.17 -23.65 -39.38
CA CYS A 348 -43.12 -22.21 -39.61
C CYS A 348 -44.46 -21.53 -39.36
N ILE A 349 -44.41 -20.33 -38.80
CA ILE A 349 -45.57 -19.44 -38.65
C ILE A 349 -45.65 -18.56 -39.89
N THR A 350 -46.75 -18.67 -40.64
CA THR A 350 -46.97 -17.85 -41.82
C THR A 350 -47.45 -16.45 -41.45
N ARG A 351 -47.37 -15.51 -42.39
CA ARG A 351 -47.95 -14.17 -42.20
C ARG A 351 -49.46 -14.24 -41.91
N GLN A 352 -50.18 -15.17 -42.54
CA GLN A 352 -51.61 -15.34 -42.31
C GLN A 352 -51.87 -15.82 -40.88
N ASP A 353 -51.12 -16.83 -40.42
CA ASP A 353 -51.23 -17.34 -39.04
C ASP A 353 -51.04 -16.21 -38.02
N TYR A 354 -50.04 -15.35 -38.23
CA TYR A 354 -49.78 -14.20 -37.36
C TYR A 354 -50.91 -13.18 -37.35
N LEU A 355 -51.51 -12.89 -38.51
CA LEU A 355 -52.63 -11.95 -38.61
C LEU A 355 -53.90 -12.47 -37.93
N GLU A 356 -54.12 -13.79 -37.95
CA GLU A 356 -55.29 -14.44 -37.34
C GLU A 356 -55.13 -14.65 -35.83
N HIS A 357 -53.95 -15.11 -35.39
CA HIS A 357 -53.72 -15.57 -34.00
C HIS A 357 -52.95 -14.55 -33.15
N GLY A 358 -52.32 -13.54 -33.78
CA GLY A 358 -51.52 -12.51 -33.11
C GLY A 358 -50.07 -12.93 -32.82
N GLY A 359 -49.33 -12.04 -32.17
CA GLY A 359 -47.88 -12.21 -31.95
C GLY A 359 -47.46 -13.21 -30.89
N GLU A 360 -48.37 -13.59 -29.99
CA GLU A 360 -48.11 -14.60 -28.94
C GLU A 360 -48.30 -16.04 -29.44
N TYR A 361 -48.77 -16.22 -30.67
CA TYR A 361 -48.99 -17.54 -31.24
C TYR A 361 -47.66 -18.24 -31.53
N LEU A 362 -47.52 -19.45 -31.00
CA LEU A 362 -46.41 -20.35 -31.30
C LEU A 362 -46.95 -21.64 -31.88
N ARG A 363 -46.32 -22.12 -32.95
CA ARG A 363 -46.66 -23.43 -33.51
C ARG A 363 -46.03 -24.53 -32.65
N GLU A 364 -46.82 -25.55 -32.34
CA GLU A 364 -46.36 -26.70 -31.54
C GLU A 364 -45.24 -27.46 -32.27
N HIS A 365 -44.10 -27.61 -31.61
CA HIS A 365 -42.94 -28.32 -32.13
C HIS A 365 -42.15 -28.95 -30.99
N GLY A 366 -41.65 -30.18 -31.17
CA GLY A 366 -40.98 -30.95 -30.10
C GLY A 366 -39.67 -30.34 -29.58
N MET A 367 -39.11 -29.36 -30.30
CA MET A 367 -37.91 -28.60 -29.90
C MET A 367 -38.23 -27.15 -29.50
N SER A 368 -39.51 -26.77 -29.46
CA SER A 368 -39.96 -25.42 -29.08
C SER A 368 -40.61 -25.44 -27.69
N ASN A 369 -40.83 -24.25 -27.13
CA ASN A 369 -41.69 -24.10 -25.97
C ASN A 369 -43.13 -24.47 -26.33
N ARG A 370 -43.84 -25.06 -25.37
CA ARG A 370 -45.26 -25.40 -25.52
C ARG A 370 -46.08 -24.12 -25.66
N TYR A 371 -47.01 -24.11 -26.60
CA TYR A 371 -47.92 -22.97 -26.73
C TYR A 371 -48.94 -22.98 -25.59
N SER A 372 -49.11 -21.83 -24.96
CA SER A 372 -50.15 -21.59 -23.97
C SER A 372 -50.93 -20.35 -24.38
N PHE A 373 -52.22 -20.51 -24.64
CA PHE A 373 -53.10 -19.38 -24.91
C PHE A 373 -53.21 -18.53 -23.64
N ILE A 374 -52.68 -17.31 -23.70
CA ILE A 374 -52.90 -16.30 -22.66
C ILE A 374 -54.08 -15.44 -23.14
N PRO A 375 -55.26 -15.52 -22.49
CA PRO A 375 -56.37 -14.65 -22.83
C PRO A 375 -55.94 -13.19 -22.70
N ARG A 376 -56.25 -12.37 -23.70
CA ARG A 376 -56.07 -10.91 -23.57
C ARG A 376 -56.90 -10.45 -22.38
N GLN A 377 -56.27 -9.87 -21.36
CA GLN A 377 -57.02 -9.13 -20.35
C GLN A 377 -57.75 -8.00 -21.09
N ASN A 378 -59.07 -8.10 -21.18
CA ASN A 378 -59.87 -6.96 -21.60
C ASN A 378 -59.64 -5.87 -20.56
N ASN A 379 -58.89 -4.84 -20.91
CA ASN A 379 -58.96 -3.56 -20.21
C ASN A 379 -60.37 -3.00 -20.45
N SER A 380 -61.34 -3.47 -19.66
CA SER A 380 -62.68 -2.92 -19.56
C SER A 380 -62.82 -2.07 -18.29
N ASP A 381 -61.76 -1.39 -17.86
CA ASP A 381 -61.80 -0.43 -16.76
C ASP A 381 -60.96 0.81 -17.12
N SER A 382 -61.54 1.71 -17.93
CA SER A 382 -61.35 3.16 -17.81
C SER A 382 -62.16 3.88 -18.88
N SER A 383 -63.41 4.20 -18.57
CA SER A 383 -64.19 5.26 -19.21
C SER A 383 -64.92 6.05 -18.15
#